data_AF-A0A5C8CZM4-F1
#
_entry.id   AF-A0A5C8CZM4-F1
#
_cell.length_a   1.000
_cell.length_b   1.000
_cell.length_c   1.000
_cell.angle_alpha   90.00
_cell.angle_beta   90.00
_cell.angle_gamma   90.00
#
_symmetry.space_group_name_H-M   'P 1'
#
loop_
_entity.id
_entity.type
_entity.pdbx_description
1 polymer ?
#
loop_
_entity_poly.entity_id
_entity_poly.type
_entity_poly.pdbx_seq_one_letter_code
_entity_poly.pdbx_strand_id
1 'polypeptide(L)'
;VAALKERGVARVLNDYDFGGYLIWSGIPVAIDGRTELYGERFMVELDDAMTLKSPDALFNLLTSQRIDATLLRRQTPAAQLLDHVDGWRKVFADENAVAHVRDPSARHTAEPEIKPASN
;
A
#
# COMPACT_ATOMS: atom_id res chain seq x y z
N VAL A 1 8.38 2.53 10.94
CA VAL A 1 9.04 1.20 11.01
C VAL A 1 8.70 0.42 12.28
N ALA A 2 8.92 0.94 13.49
CA ALA A 2 8.58 0.24 14.74
C ALA A 2 7.12 -0.27 14.76
N ALA A 3 6.16 0.61 14.42
CA ALA A 3 4.74 0.27 14.34
C ALA A 3 4.40 -0.88 13.35
N LEU A 4 5.21 -1.10 12.32
CA LEU A 4 5.05 -2.22 11.39
C LEU A 4 5.60 -3.53 12.00
N LYS A 5 6.78 -3.46 12.62
CA LYS A 5 7.43 -4.61 13.27
C LYS A 5 6.58 -5.19 14.40
N GLU A 6 6.03 -4.32 15.23
CA GLU A 6 5.14 -4.71 16.35
C GLU A 6 3.92 -5.52 15.89
N ARG A 7 3.55 -5.41 14.62
CA ARG A 7 2.37 -6.07 14.03
C ARG A 7 2.69 -7.31 13.21
N GLY A 8 3.97 -7.66 13.06
CA GLY A 8 4.39 -8.87 12.34
C GLY A 8 3.96 -8.87 10.86
N VAL A 9 3.94 -7.71 10.21
CA VAL A 9 3.51 -7.55 8.81
C VAL A 9 4.49 -8.27 7.87
N ALA A 10 3.94 -8.90 6.84
CA ALA A 10 4.67 -9.73 5.88
C ALA A 10 4.69 -9.15 4.45
N ARG A 11 3.69 -8.34 4.07
CA ARG A 11 3.52 -7.84 2.70
C ARG A 11 3.25 -6.34 2.72
N VAL A 12 4.35 -5.57 2.78
CA VAL A 12 4.30 -4.12 2.90
C VAL A 12 4.38 -3.47 1.53
N LEU A 13 3.34 -2.70 1.16
CA LEU A 13 3.42 -1.76 0.05
C LEU A 13 4.11 -0.48 0.53
N ASN A 14 5.27 -0.17 -0.03
CA ASN A 14 6.03 1.01 0.37
C ASN A 14 6.18 2.01 -0.78
N ASP A 15 6.33 3.28 -0.42
CA ASP A 15 6.88 4.31 -1.31
C ASP A 15 8.31 3.92 -1.72
N TYR A 16 8.67 4.20 -2.98
CA TYR A 16 9.96 3.83 -3.57
C TYR A 16 11.16 4.24 -2.70
N ASP A 17 11.17 5.49 -2.23
CA ASP A 17 12.27 6.06 -1.45
C ASP A 17 12.47 5.40 -0.08
N PHE A 18 11.50 4.64 0.41
CA PHE A 18 11.60 3.93 1.70
C PHE A 18 12.20 2.53 1.59
N GLY A 19 12.36 1.99 0.38
CA GLY A 19 12.78 0.59 0.17
C GLY A 19 14.10 0.24 0.86
N GLY A 20 15.13 1.06 0.66
CA GLY A 20 16.45 0.82 1.28
C GLY A 20 16.42 0.84 2.80
N TYR A 21 15.65 1.76 3.40
CA TYR A 21 15.51 1.85 4.85
C TYR A 21 14.72 0.68 5.45
N LEU A 22 13.69 0.21 4.74
CA LEU A 22 12.91 -0.97 5.14
C LEU A 22 13.76 -2.25 5.09
N ILE A 23 14.56 -2.44 4.04
CA ILE A 23 15.50 -3.56 3.92
C ILE A 23 16.50 -3.53 5.08
N TRP A 24 17.15 -2.39 5.34
CA TRP A 24 18.07 -2.25 6.47
C TRP A 24 17.39 -2.57 7.81
N SER A 25 16.10 -2.24 7.93
CA SER A 25 15.29 -2.53 9.11
C SER A 25 14.80 -3.98 9.18
N GLY A 26 15.02 -4.82 8.17
CA GLY A 26 14.51 -6.20 8.11
C GLY A 26 13.00 -6.30 7.88
N ILE A 27 12.40 -5.32 7.19
CA ILE A 27 11.01 -5.35 6.76
C ILE A 27 10.94 -5.67 5.25
N PRO A 28 10.06 -6.59 4.80
CA PRO A 28 9.83 -6.84 3.38
C PRO A 28 9.39 -5.59 2.62
N VAL A 29 9.77 -5.50 1.34
CA VAL A 29 9.45 -4.34 0.47
C VAL A 29 8.69 -4.80 -0.77
N ALA A 30 7.75 -3.98 -1.23
CA ALA A 30 7.11 -4.15 -2.52
C ALA A 30 7.97 -3.59 -3.67
N ILE A 31 8.78 -2.56 -3.38
CA ILE A 31 9.68 -1.92 -4.34
C ILE A 31 10.92 -1.36 -3.61
N ASP A 32 12.06 -1.38 -4.29
CA ASP A 32 13.27 -0.68 -3.86
C ASP A 32 14.10 -0.21 -5.07
N GLY A 33 15.31 0.31 -4.80
CA GLY A 33 16.20 0.88 -5.81
C GLY A 33 16.62 -0.07 -6.94
N ARG A 34 16.44 -1.39 -6.80
CA ARG A 34 16.75 -2.41 -7.81
C ARG A 34 15.62 -2.55 -8.85
N THR A 35 15.17 -1.42 -9.40
CA THR A 35 13.99 -1.31 -10.28
C THR A 35 13.99 -2.28 -11.47
N GLU A 36 15.16 -2.57 -12.01
CA GLU A 36 15.39 -3.50 -13.11
C GLU A 36 14.92 -4.93 -12.82
N LEU A 37 14.77 -5.30 -11.54
CA LEU A 37 14.32 -6.62 -11.11
C LEU A 37 12.79 -6.78 -11.10
N TYR A 38 12.03 -5.68 -11.20
CA TYR A 38 10.58 -5.70 -11.00
C TYR A 38 9.79 -5.72 -12.33
N GLY A 39 10.43 -5.30 -13.43
CA GLY A 39 9.84 -5.29 -14.76
C GLY A 39 8.86 -4.13 -15.00
N GLU A 40 8.77 -3.70 -16.26
CA GLU A 40 8.02 -2.50 -16.65
C GLU A 40 6.55 -2.52 -16.25
N ARG A 41 5.88 -3.67 -16.43
CA ARG A 41 4.46 -3.80 -16.09
C ARG A 41 4.17 -3.48 -14.63
N PHE A 42 4.97 -4.03 -13.71
CA PHE A 42 4.77 -3.77 -12.28
C PHE A 42 5.02 -2.31 -11.93
N MET A 43 6.02 -1.68 -12.56
CA MET A 43 6.30 -0.25 -12.34
C MET A 43 5.12 0.63 -12.76
N VAL A 44 4.44 0.30 -13.87
CA VAL A 44 3.21 1.00 -14.30
C VAL A 44 2.07 0.76 -13.32
N GLU A 45 1.82 -0.49 -12.91
CA GLU A 45 0.77 -0.83 -11.93
C GLU A 45 1.00 -0.10 -10.59
N LEU A 46 2.24 -0.01 -10.14
CA LEU A 46 2.62 0.70 -8.92
C LEU A 46 2.39 2.21 -9.06
N ASP A 47 2.83 2.83 -10.16
CA ASP A 47 2.63 4.27 -10.40
C ASP A 47 1.14 4.61 -10.47
N ASP A 48 0.35 3.83 -11.22
CA ASP A 48 -1.10 4.02 -11.34
C ASP A 48 -1.81 3.87 -9.99
N ALA A 49 -1.40 2.91 -9.15
CA ALA A 49 -1.91 2.73 -7.80
C ALA A 49 -1.56 3.90 -6.87
N MET A 50 -0.30 4.37 -6.89
CA MET A 50 0.17 5.44 -6.00
C MET A 50 -0.42 6.80 -6.36
N THR A 51 -0.63 7.05 -7.65
CA THR A 51 -1.16 8.31 -8.20
C THR A 51 -2.68 8.30 -8.38
N LEU A 52 -3.33 7.16 -8.16
CA LEU A 52 -4.77 6.96 -8.38
C LEU A 52 -5.22 7.32 -9.80
N LYS A 53 -4.43 6.96 -10.83
CA LYS A 53 -4.79 7.21 -12.23
C LYS A 53 -6.10 6.53 -12.64
N SER A 54 -6.44 5.41 -12.01
CA SER A 54 -7.77 4.83 -12.08
C SER A 54 -8.29 4.55 -10.66
N PRO A 55 -9.61 4.61 -10.42
CA PRO A 55 -10.19 4.44 -9.09
C PRO A 55 -9.82 3.10 -8.43
N ASP A 56 -9.63 2.05 -9.24
CA ASP A 56 -9.48 0.68 -8.76
C ASP A 56 -8.01 0.22 -8.71
N ALA A 57 -7.07 0.96 -9.31
CA ALA A 57 -5.67 0.54 -9.42
C ALA A 57 -5.04 0.21 -8.06
N LEU A 58 -5.26 1.09 -7.07
CA LEU A 58 -4.75 0.88 -5.73
C LEU A 58 -5.31 -0.41 -5.11
N PHE A 59 -6.63 -0.60 -5.15
CA PHE A 59 -7.25 -1.75 -4.50
C PHE A 59 -6.90 -3.07 -5.21
N ASN A 60 -6.84 -3.06 -6.55
CA ASN A 60 -6.34 -4.20 -7.33
C ASN A 60 -4.90 -4.57 -6.96
N LEU A 61 -4.01 -3.59 -6.77
CA LEU A 61 -2.63 -3.85 -6.33
C LEU A 61 -2.61 -4.41 -4.89
N LEU A 62 -3.34 -3.79 -3.98
CA LEU A 62 -3.44 -4.22 -2.58
C LEU A 62 -3.97 -5.65 -2.46
N THR A 63 -4.94 -6.03 -3.29
CA THR A 63 -5.55 -7.36 -3.28
C THR A 63 -4.67 -8.40 -3.99
N SER A 64 -4.16 -8.09 -5.18
CA SER A 64 -3.30 -9.03 -5.95
C SER A 64 -2.01 -9.38 -5.22
N GLN A 65 -1.37 -8.40 -4.58
CA GLN A 65 -0.15 -8.59 -3.79
C GLN A 65 -0.45 -9.01 -2.34
N ARG A 66 -1.74 -9.12 -1.97
CA ARG A 66 -2.22 -9.45 -0.62
C ARG A 66 -1.61 -8.54 0.45
N ILE A 67 -1.50 -7.25 0.17
CA ILE A 67 -0.86 -6.28 1.06
C ILE A 67 -1.57 -6.27 2.41
N ASP A 68 -0.79 -6.37 3.49
CA ASP A 68 -1.25 -6.32 4.88
C ASP A 68 -0.91 -5.00 5.57
N ALA A 69 0.07 -4.26 5.04
CA ALA A 69 0.42 -2.94 5.52
C ALA A 69 0.96 -2.03 4.41
N THR A 70 0.86 -0.72 4.62
CA THR A 70 1.50 0.27 3.77
C THR A 70 2.45 1.15 4.55
N LEU A 71 3.50 1.64 3.90
CA LEU A 71 4.32 2.75 4.37
C LEU A 71 4.53 3.72 3.21
N LEU A 72 3.72 4.77 3.18
CA LEU A 72 3.66 5.70 2.08
C LEU A 72 4.06 7.10 2.53
N ARG A 73 4.47 7.93 1.60
CA ARG A 73 4.53 9.37 1.80
C ARG A 73 3.13 9.88 2.08
N ARG A 74 2.99 10.69 3.12
CA ARG A 74 1.69 11.16 3.59
C ARG A 74 0.93 11.95 2.52
N GLN A 75 1.64 12.60 1.60
CA GLN A 75 1.06 13.46 0.56
C GLN A 75 0.61 12.69 -0.68
N THR A 76 0.86 11.37 -0.80
CA THR A 76 0.44 10.64 -1.99
C THR A 76 -1.08 10.50 -2.02
N PRO A 77 -1.71 10.54 -3.22
CA PRO A 77 -3.13 10.29 -3.37
C PRO A 77 -3.57 8.98 -2.74
N ALA A 78 -2.80 7.90 -2.95
CA ALA A 78 -3.08 6.60 -2.34
C ALA A 78 -3.12 6.63 -0.80
N ALA A 79 -2.18 7.32 -0.17
CA ALA A 79 -2.15 7.44 1.28
C ALA A 79 -3.35 8.23 1.83
N GLN A 80 -3.71 9.33 1.17
CA GLN A 80 -4.88 10.12 1.55
C GLN A 80 -6.18 9.34 1.35
N LEU A 81 -6.28 8.50 0.32
CA LEU A 81 -7.45 7.64 0.14
C LEU A 81 -7.54 6.60 1.27
N LEU A 82 -6.44 5.92 1.61
CA LEU A 82 -6.42 4.91 2.67
C LEU A 82 -6.79 5.44 4.06
N ASP A 83 -6.61 6.75 4.32
CA ASP A 83 -7.07 7.40 5.54
C ASP A 83 -8.60 7.33 5.73
N HIS A 84 -9.35 7.10 4.64
CA HIS A 84 -10.81 7.15 4.59
C HIS A 84 -11.46 5.83 4.18
N VAL A 85 -10.70 4.75 4.03
CA VAL A 85 -11.20 3.44 3.57
C VAL A 85 -11.43 2.51 4.76
N ASP A 86 -12.66 2.00 4.90
CA ASP A 86 -12.97 0.90 5.82
C ASP A 86 -12.14 -0.33 5.45
N GLY A 87 -11.57 -1.03 6.43
CA GLY A 87 -10.60 -2.10 6.17
C GLY A 87 -9.14 -1.68 6.27
N TRP A 88 -8.84 -0.39 6.38
CA TRP A 88 -7.50 0.11 6.64
C TRP A 88 -7.47 1.01 7.87
N ARG A 89 -6.50 0.75 8.75
CA ARG A 89 -6.30 1.53 9.96
C ARG A 89 -4.94 2.20 9.93
N LYS A 90 -4.95 3.51 10.09
CA LYS A 90 -3.73 4.30 10.31
C LYS A 90 -3.12 3.95 11.67
N VAL A 91 -1.86 3.52 11.66
CA VAL A 91 -1.13 3.11 12.88
C VAL A 91 0.04 4.00 13.22
N PHE A 92 0.47 4.82 12.26
CA PHE A 92 1.50 5.83 12.45
C PHE A 92 1.30 6.93 11.40
N ALA A 93 1.59 8.18 11.77
CA ALA A 93 1.73 9.27 10.82
C ALA A 93 2.66 10.34 11.40
N ASP A 94 3.50 10.90 10.55
CA ASP A 94 4.22 12.15 10.81
C ASP A 94 4.03 13.10 9.60
N GLU A 95 4.86 14.13 9.50
CA GLU A 95 4.80 15.11 8.41
C GLU A 95 5.17 14.52 7.04
N ASN A 96 5.95 13.43 7.01
CA ASN A 96 6.50 12.85 5.78
C ASN A 96 5.84 11.52 5.42
N ALA A 97 5.57 10.66 6.38
CA ALA A 97 5.18 9.28 6.18
C ALA A 97 3.90 8.92 6.95
N VAL A 98 3.17 7.95 6.41
CA VAL A 98 2.01 7.35 7.06
C VAL A 98 2.06 5.84 6.86
N ALA A 99 1.71 5.11 7.91
CA ALA A 99 1.59 3.67 7.87
C ALA A 99 0.15 3.24 8.14
N HIS A 100 -0.36 2.38 7.27
CA HIS A 100 -1.65 1.73 7.42
C HIS A 100 -1.45 0.23 7.62
N VAL A 101 -2.35 -0.40 8.34
CA VAL A 101 -2.47 -1.86 8.37
C VAL A 101 -3.89 -2.26 8.02
N ARG A 102 -4.02 -3.39 7.34
CA ARG A 102 -5.31 -3.99 7.05
C ARG A 102 -5.97 -4.37 8.37
N ASP A 103 -7.23 -4.00 8.54
CA ASP A 103 -8.03 -4.36 9.69
C ASP A 103 -8.89 -5.60 9.36
N PRO A 104 -8.55 -6.79 9.90
CA PRO A 104 -9.31 -8.00 9.62
C PRO A 104 -10.72 -7.98 10.24
N SER A 105 -11.04 -6.99 11.08
CA SER A 105 -12.35 -6.84 11.71
C SER A 105 -13.27 -5.82 11.02
N ALA A 106 -12.80 -5.20 9.94
CA ALA A 106 -13.60 -4.22 9.19
C ALA A 106 -14.88 -4.83 8.62
N ARG A 107 -15.91 -4.00 8.46
CA ARG A 107 -17.21 -4.49 7.95
C ARG A 107 -17.13 -4.92 6.49
N HIS A 108 -16.19 -4.35 5.74
CA HIS A 108 -15.84 -4.74 4.38
C HIS A 108 -14.46 -5.45 4.38
N THR A 109 -14.41 -6.70 4.88
CA THR A 109 -13.19 -7.53 4.83
C THR A 109 -12.86 -8.05 3.44
N ALA A 110 -13.89 -8.20 2.60
CA ALA A 110 -13.78 -8.33 1.16
C ALA A 110 -14.11 -6.97 0.55
N GLU A 111 -13.25 -6.53 -0.36
CA GLU A 111 -13.44 -5.37 -1.24
C GLU A 111 -14.91 -5.33 -1.71
N PRO A 112 -15.61 -4.17 -1.67
CA PRO A 112 -16.95 -4.11 -2.25
C PRO A 112 -16.85 -4.57 -3.70
N GLU A 113 -17.65 -5.58 -4.10
CA GLU A 113 -17.70 -6.02 -5.48
C GLU A 113 -18.04 -4.80 -6.37
N ILE A 114 -17.05 -4.29 -7.08
CA ILE A 114 -17.26 -3.30 -8.13
C ILE A 114 -17.86 -4.06 -9.30
N LYS A 115 -19.20 -4.12 -9.32
CA LYS A 115 -19.91 -4.59 -10.51
C LYS A 115 -19.61 -3.61 -11.64
N PRO A 116 -19.15 -4.07 -12.82
CA PRO A 116 -18.93 -3.17 -13.94
C PRO A 116 -20.23 -2.42 -14.25
N ALA A 117 -20.10 -1.14 -14.61
CA ALA A 117 -21.24 -0.34 -15.04
C ALA A 117 -21.98 -1.12 -16.14
N SER A 118 -23.26 -1.40 -15.91
CA SER A 118 -24.10 -2.03 -16.91
C SER A 118 -24.23 -1.09 -18.11
N ASN A 119 -23.83 -1.56 -19.28
CA ASN A 119 -24.15 -0.92 -20.56
C ASN A 119 -25.64 -1.03 -20.87
#